data_AF-A0A8D8ILZ9-F1
#
_entry.id   AF-A0A8D8ILZ9-F1
#
_cell.length_a   1.000
_cell.length_b   1.000
_cell.length_c   1.000
_cell.angle_alpha   90.00
_cell.angle_beta   90.00
_cell.angle_gamma   90.00
#
_symmetry.space_group_name_H-M   'P 1'
#
loop_
_entity.id
_entity.type
_entity.pdbx_description
1 polymer ?
#
loop_
_entity_poly.entity_id
_entity_poly.type
_entity_poly.pdbx_seq_one_letter_code
_entity_poly.pdbx_strand_id
1 'polypeptide(L)'
;MVKTKSGLAPAIIDIQRRKKSTPKKSTLLKVSQHANYNALKNRSNITDHTVQRLAENEVPKPSIWYSTPELQFFTNQAGRKWVRFRNFEYTCQDVNDRVVTFKIQCNCSVIRCKATATIDGQNNIRFSHRPHRHRKTEKVPDIWTATTLDAAPTQEENEQECLQVKNEPVDLELL
;
A
#
# COMPACT_ATOMS: atom_id res chain seq x y z
N MET A 1 75.54 -21.45 -22.21
CA MET A 1 74.47 -21.63 -21.18
C MET A 1 74.05 -20.22 -20.77
N VAL A 2 72.82 -19.75 -20.93
CA VAL A 2 71.63 -20.12 -20.16
C VAL A 2 70.37 -19.85 -21.02
N LYS A 3 69.46 -20.83 -21.05
CA LYS A 3 68.08 -20.72 -21.57
C LYS A 3 67.19 -20.27 -20.42
N THR A 4 66.29 -19.31 -20.63
CA THR A 4 65.05 -19.21 -19.86
C THR A 4 63.90 -18.78 -20.78
N LYS A 5 63.00 -19.74 -21.01
CA LYS A 5 61.69 -19.56 -21.63
C LYS A 5 60.69 -19.21 -20.52
N SER A 6 59.98 -18.10 -20.63
CA SER A 6 58.82 -17.78 -19.80
C SER A 6 57.57 -17.76 -20.67
N GLY A 7 56.84 -18.88 -20.66
CA GLY A 7 55.51 -18.99 -21.26
C GLY A 7 54.45 -18.55 -20.26
N LEU A 8 53.75 -17.46 -20.56
CA LEU A 8 52.51 -17.09 -19.87
C LEU A 8 51.36 -17.98 -20.37
N ALA A 9 50.70 -18.67 -19.45
CA ALA A 9 49.46 -19.38 -19.73
C ALA A 9 48.27 -18.40 -19.76
N PRO A 10 47.31 -18.55 -20.68
CA PRO A 10 46.11 -17.72 -20.72
C PRO A 10 45.11 -18.16 -19.63
N ALA A 11 44.55 -17.17 -18.94
CA ALA A 11 43.48 -17.36 -17.96
C ALA A 11 42.16 -17.73 -18.67
N ILE A 12 41.62 -18.91 -18.36
CA ILE A 12 40.31 -19.36 -18.81
C ILE A 12 39.26 -18.68 -17.93
N ILE A 13 38.52 -17.72 -18.50
CA ILE A 13 37.37 -17.08 -17.85
C ILE A 13 36.15 -17.96 -18.08
N ASP A 14 35.71 -18.65 -17.03
CA ASP A 14 34.56 -19.53 -17.05
C ASP A 14 33.26 -18.70 -16.96
N ILE A 15 32.64 -18.46 -18.11
CA ILE A 15 31.39 -17.70 -18.23
C ILE A 15 30.24 -18.61 -17.81
N GLN A 16 29.94 -18.60 -16.51
CA GLN A 16 28.77 -19.27 -15.93
C GLN A 16 27.48 -18.74 -16.57
N ARG A 17 26.89 -19.59 -17.43
CA ARG A 17 25.65 -19.38 -18.17
C ARG A 17 24.48 -19.23 -17.19
N ARG A 18 24.10 -17.98 -16.88
CA ARG A 18 22.95 -17.69 -16.01
C ARG A 18 21.67 -18.33 -16.58
N LYS A 19 21.12 -19.30 -15.85
CA LYS A 19 19.83 -19.94 -16.16
C LYS A 19 18.73 -18.86 -16.17
N LYS A 20 18.02 -18.74 -17.30
CA LYS A 20 16.85 -17.86 -17.45
C LYS A 20 15.80 -18.26 -16.41
N SER A 21 15.60 -17.45 -15.38
CA SER A 21 14.52 -17.68 -14.42
C SER A 21 13.20 -17.44 -15.12
N THR A 22 12.35 -18.45 -15.15
CA THR A 22 10.96 -18.32 -15.63
C THR A 22 10.22 -17.30 -14.76
N PRO A 23 9.40 -16.41 -15.34
CA PRO A 23 8.63 -15.45 -14.57
C PRO A 23 7.62 -16.22 -13.71
N LYS A 24 7.82 -16.17 -12.38
CA LYS A 24 6.85 -16.71 -11.42
C LYS A 24 5.51 -16.00 -11.65
N LYS A 25 4.45 -16.78 -11.90
CA LYS A 25 3.07 -16.28 -11.95
C LYS A 25 2.81 -15.44 -10.71
N SER A 26 2.42 -14.19 -10.93
CA SER A 26 2.12 -13.24 -9.88
C SER A 26 0.86 -13.69 -9.15
N THR A 27 1.02 -14.30 -7.98
CA THR A 27 -0.10 -14.54 -7.08
C THR A 27 -0.58 -13.19 -6.56
N LEU A 28 -1.76 -12.76 -7.01
CA LEU A 28 -2.48 -11.60 -6.49
C LEU A 28 -2.78 -11.86 -5.02
N LEU A 29 -1.99 -11.26 -4.14
CA LEU A 29 -2.32 -11.20 -2.72
C LEU A 29 -3.58 -10.35 -2.60
N LYS A 30 -4.61 -10.92 -1.98
CA LYS A 30 -5.86 -10.23 -1.66
C LYS A 30 -5.54 -8.85 -1.12
N VAL A 31 -6.21 -7.82 -1.65
CA VAL A 31 -6.25 -6.47 -1.11
C VAL A 31 -6.81 -6.60 0.30
N SER A 32 -5.92 -6.89 1.26
CA SER A 32 -6.24 -6.80 2.67
C SER A 32 -6.51 -5.33 2.87
N GLN A 33 -7.80 -4.97 2.98
CA GLN A 33 -8.20 -3.74 3.64
C GLN A 33 -7.34 -3.67 4.88
N HIS A 34 -6.51 -2.63 4.94
CA HIS A 34 -5.44 -2.47 5.91
C HIS A 34 -6.00 -2.48 7.35
N ALA A 35 -6.29 -3.66 7.89
CA ALA A 35 -6.79 -3.86 9.25
C ALA A 35 -5.79 -3.31 10.29
N ASN A 36 -4.54 -3.11 9.88
CA ASN A 36 -3.47 -2.54 10.70
C ASN A 36 -3.32 -1.00 10.59
N TYR A 37 -4.00 -0.32 9.65
CA TYR A 37 -3.97 1.16 9.60
C TYR A 37 -4.96 1.79 10.57
N ASN A 38 -6.16 1.20 10.72
CA ASN A 38 -7.18 1.71 11.64
C ASN A 38 -6.75 1.61 13.11
N ALA A 39 -5.89 0.65 13.48
CA ALA A 39 -5.39 0.50 14.85
C ALA A 39 -4.50 1.68 15.31
N LEU A 40 -3.91 2.43 14.37
CA LEU A 40 -3.05 3.60 14.66
C LEU A 40 -3.84 4.94 14.67
N LYS A 41 -5.12 4.91 14.30
CA LYS A 41 -5.98 6.09 14.13
C LYS A 41 -6.30 6.83 15.44
N ASN A 42 -6.19 6.16 16.58
CA ASN A 42 -6.62 6.69 17.89
C ASN A 42 -5.60 7.59 18.62
N ARG A 43 -4.43 7.89 18.04
CA ARG A 43 -3.35 8.63 18.76
C ARG A 43 -3.00 10.02 18.22
N SER A 44 -3.65 10.51 17.16
CA SER A 44 -3.26 11.79 16.53
C SER A 44 -4.35 12.85 16.63
N ASN A 45 -4.36 13.56 17.77
CA ASN A 45 -5.24 14.72 18.00
C ASN A 45 -4.66 16.06 17.51
N ILE A 46 -3.52 16.08 16.82
CA ILE A 46 -2.84 17.35 16.50
C ILE A 46 -2.23 17.31 15.10
N THR A 47 -3.06 17.60 14.11
CA THR A 47 -2.61 18.30 12.90
C THR A 47 -3.67 19.35 12.60
N ASP A 48 -3.46 20.56 13.14
CA ASP A 48 -4.26 21.75 12.84
C ASP A 48 -3.88 22.27 11.45
N HIS A 49 -4.09 21.42 10.44
CA HIS A 49 -3.89 21.75 9.05
C HIS A 49 -5.24 21.69 8.38
N THR A 50 -5.61 22.77 7.69
CA THR A 50 -6.84 22.81 6.91
C THR A 50 -6.74 21.77 5.78
N VAL A 51 -7.55 20.72 5.89
CA VAL A 51 -7.69 19.70 4.85
C VAL A 51 -8.70 20.19 3.82
N GLN A 52 -8.28 20.27 2.56
CA GLN A 52 -9.14 20.65 1.44
C GLN A 52 -9.67 19.40 0.74
N ARG A 53 -10.93 19.40 0.34
CA ARG A 53 -11.47 18.33 -0.51
C ARG A 53 -10.99 18.54 -1.94
N LEU A 54 -10.33 17.55 -2.53
CA LEU A 54 -9.84 17.64 -3.90
C LEU A 54 -10.90 17.07 -4.86
N ALA A 55 -11.36 17.87 -5.83
CA ALA A 55 -12.28 17.40 -6.85
C ALA A 55 -11.57 16.49 -7.87
N GLU A 56 -12.30 15.60 -8.56
CA GLU A 56 -11.71 14.53 -9.39
C GLU A 56 -10.68 14.99 -10.43
N ASN A 57 -10.95 16.14 -11.07
CA ASN A 57 -10.11 16.68 -12.15
C ASN A 57 -9.25 17.88 -11.73
N GLU A 58 -9.32 18.31 -10.46
CA GLU A 58 -8.63 19.51 -9.99
C GLU A 58 -7.15 19.25 -9.78
N VAL A 59 -6.25 19.99 -10.43
CA VAL A 59 -4.80 19.82 -10.23
C VAL A 59 -4.42 20.22 -8.79
N PRO A 60 -3.87 19.29 -7.97
CA PRO A 60 -3.54 19.61 -6.59
C PRO A 60 -2.39 20.62 -6.53
N LYS A 61 -2.51 21.60 -5.63
CA LYS A 61 -1.46 22.55 -5.34
C LYS A 61 -0.46 21.94 -4.35
N PRO A 62 0.84 22.20 -4.48
CA PRO A 62 1.82 21.68 -3.53
C PRO A 62 1.59 22.25 -2.13
N SER A 63 2.04 21.52 -1.11
CA SER A 63 2.00 21.91 0.31
C SER A 63 0.62 22.04 0.96
N ILE A 64 -0.47 21.76 0.24
CA ILE A 64 -1.83 21.67 0.78
C ILE A 64 -2.18 20.22 1.10
N TRP A 65 -2.83 19.99 2.23
CA TRP A 65 -3.38 18.69 2.59
C TRP A 65 -4.73 18.48 1.92
N TYR A 66 -4.88 17.35 1.24
CA TYR A 66 -6.09 17.00 0.51
C TYR A 66 -6.73 15.72 1.03
N SER A 67 -8.05 15.75 1.19
CA SER A 67 -8.86 14.54 1.32
C SER A 67 -9.39 14.16 -0.07
N THR A 68 -9.21 12.90 -0.46
CA THR A 68 -9.67 12.39 -1.77
C THR A 68 -9.97 10.89 -1.70
N PRO A 69 -11.09 10.42 -2.28
CA PRO A 69 -11.43 9.00 -2.33
C PRO A 69 -10.60 8.22 -3.37
N GLU A 70 -9.80 8.90 -4.21
CA GLU A 70 -9.02 8.27 -5.28
C GLU A 70 -7.72 7.61 -4.81
N LEU A 71 -7.35 7.75 -3.53
CA LEU A 71 -6.15 7.11 -3.00
C LEU A 71 -6.33 5.60 -2.92
N GLN A 72 -5.54 4.89 -3.72
CA GLN A 72 -5.52 3.43 -3.73
C GLN A 72 -4.24 2.94 -3.07
N PHE A 73 -4.37 2.33 -1.90
CA PHE A 73 -3.26 1.71 -1.17
C PHE A 73 -3.14 0.25 -1.55
N PHE A 74 -1.92 -0.21 -1.80
CA PHE A 74 -1.65 -1.62 -2.10
C PHE A 74 -0.25 -2.02 -1.65
N THR A 75 -0.02 -3.32 -1.54
CA THR A 75 1.27 -3.89 -1.18
C THR A 75 1.71 -4.84 -2.29
N ASN A 76 2.98 -4.75 -2.71
CA ASN A 76 3.50 -5.67 -3.72
C ASN A 76 3.86 -7.04 -3.11
N GLN A 77 4.23 -8.01 -3.96
CA GLN A 77 4.64 -9.35 -3.51
C GLN A 77 5.83 -9.35 -2.54
N ALA A 78 6.65 -8.29 -2.55
CA ALA A 78 7.79 -8.13 -1.65
C ALA A 78 7.40 -7.45 -0.32
N GLY A 79 6.11 -7.24 -0.05
CA GLY A 79 5.64 -6.58 1.17
C GLY A 79 5.87 -5.06 1.19
N ARG A 80 6.29 -4.44 0.08
CA ARG A 80 6.50 -2.98 0.03
C ARG A 80 5.16 -2.29 -0.18
N LYS A 81 4.95 -1.18 0.54
CA LYS A 81 3.75 -0.35 0.45
C LYS A 81 3.80 0.59 -0.74
N TRP A 82 2.68 0.70 -1.43
CA TRP A 82 2.51 1.55 -2.60
C TRP A 82 1.20 2.31 -2.48
N VAL A 83 1.18 3.47 -3.11
CA VAL A 83 -0.02 4.30 -3.27
C VAL A 83 -0.14 4.70 -4.72
N ARG A 84 -1.36 4.62 -5.24
CA ARG A 84 -1.72 5.16 -6.54
C ARG A 84 -2.69 6.32 -6.34
N PHE A 85 -2.42 7.39 -7.09
CA PHE A 85 -3.26 8.58 -7.14
C PHE A 85 -3.22 9.13 -8.57
N ARG A 86 -4.37 9.26 -9.23
CA ARG A 86 -4.51 9.81 -10.60
C ARG A 86 -3.49 9.29 -11.62
N ASN A 87 -3.34 7.98 -11.70
CA ASN A 87 -2.42 7.28 -12.60
C ASN A 87 -0.93 7.56 -12.34
N PHE A 88 -0.59 8.11 -11.17
CA PHE A 88 0.76 8.13 -10.63
C PHE A 88 0.89 7.09 -9.54
N GLU A 89 2.02 6.39 -9.53
CA GLU A 89 2.35 5.41 -8.50
C GLU A 89 3.50 5.93 -7.65
N TYR A 90 3.37 5.68 -6.35
CA TYR A 90 4.36 6.05 -5.36
C TYR A 90 4.73 4.84 -4.53
N THR A 91 6.03 4.71 -4.28
CA THR A 91 6.60 3.78 -3.29
C THR A 91 6.66 4.47 -1.95
N CYS A 92 6.14 3.83 -0.92
CA CYS A 92 5.93 4.47 0.38
C CYS A 92 6.82 3.82 1.46
N GLN A 93 7.30 4.68 2.37
CA GLN A 93 8.10 4.31 3.52
C GLN A 93 7.49 4.96 4.76
N ASP A 94 7.38 4.20 5.84
CA ASP A 94 6.94 4.72 7.12
C ASP A 94 8.05 5.63 7.66
N VAL A 95 7.71 6.89 7.91
CA VAL A 95 8.61 7.82 8.59
C VAL A 95 8.25 7.77 10.05
N ASN A 96 9.04 7.04 10.84
CA ASN A 96 8.93 7.05 12.29
C ASN A 96 9.44 8.41 12.80
N ASP A 97 8.60 9.43 12.70
CA ASP A 97 8.80 10.63 13.47
C ASP A 97 8.54 10.24 14.94
N ARG A 98 9.58 10.35 15.78
CA ARG A 98 9.54 9.91 17.19
C ARG A 98 8.49 10.67 18.01
N VAL A 99 7.88 11.69 17.41
CA VAL A 99 7.01 12.66 18.03
C VAL A 99 5.65 12.65 17.30
N VAL A 100 4.73 11.83 17.82
CA VAL A 100 3.27 12.06 17.81
C VAL A 100 2.50 11.88 16.48
N THR A 101 3.08 12.07 15.29
CA THR A 101 2.30 11.99 14.03
C THR A 101 2.79 10.89 13.10
N PHE A 102 1.92 9.90 12.84
CA PHE A 102 2.17 8.87 11.84
C PHE A 102 2.11 9.50 10.45
N LYS A 103 3.27 9.56 9.78
CA LYS A 103 3.40 10.08 8.42
C LYS A 103 4.10 9.05 7.55
N ILE A 104 3.59 8.90 6.34
CA ILE A 104 4.16 8.04 5.31
C ILE A 104 4.73 8.94 4.23
N GLN A 105 6.00 8.75 3.94
CA GLN A 105 6.64 9.43 2.82
C GLN A 105 6.57 8.53 1.59
N CYS A 106 6.02 9.08 0.52
CA CYS A 106 5.82 8.38 -0.74
C CYS A 106 6.63 9.07 -1.85
N ASN A 107 7.49 8.32 -2.52
CA ASN A 107 8.29 8.79 -3.66
C ASN A 107 7.74 8.20 -4.94
N CYS A 108 7.66 9.00 -6.01
CA CYS A 108 7.21 8.49 -7.30
C CYS A 108 8.03 7.27 -7.74
N SER A 109 7.37 6.23 -8.26
CA SER A 109 8.01 4.98 -8.67
C SER A 109 8.89 5.11 -9.92
N VAL A 110 8.68 6.16 -10.74
CA VAL A 110 9.44 6.38 -11.98
C VAL A 110 10.86 6.85 -11.66
N ILE A 111 11.84 6.15 -12.23
CA ILE A 111 13.26 6.45 -12.06
C ILE A 111 13.54 7.90 -12.50
N ARG A 112 14.35 8.62 -11.72
CA ARG A 112 14.70 10.05 -11.90
C ARG A 112 13.56 11.04 -11.63
N CYS A 113 12.35 10.60 -11.33
CA CYS A 113 11.31 11.49 -10.84
C CYS A 113 11.61 11.90 -9.39
N LYS A 114 11.55 13.21 -9.11
CA LYS A 114 11.76 13.77 -7.76
C LYS A 114 10.45 14.19 -7.08
N ALA A 115 9.31 13.87 -7.69
CA ALA A 115 8.01 14.15 -7.10
C ALA A 115 7.78 13.26 -5.89
N THR A 116 7.29 13.86 -4.81
CA THR A 116 7.03 13.17 -3.55
C THR A 116 5.68 13.59 -3.01
N ALA A 117 5.10 12.70 -2.20
CA ALA A 117 3.88 12.95 -1.46
C ALA A 117 4.07 12.50 -0.01
N THR A 118 3.31 13.09 0.90
CA THR A 118 3.22 12.67 2.29
C THR A 118 1.77 12.32 2.58
N ILE A 119 1.55 11.20 3.26
CA ILE A 119 0.22 10.75 3.68
C ILE A 119 0.20 10.72 5.20
N ASP A 120 -0.86 11.23 5.80
CA ASP A 120 -1.05 11.21 7.26
C ASP A 120 -1.85 9.97 7.72
N GLY A 121 -2.08 9.86 9.03
CA GLY A 121 -2.88 8.78 9.61
C GLY A 121 -4.38 8.83 9.27
N GLN A 122 -4.85 9.87 8.60
CA GLN A 122 -6.24 10.07 8.19
C GLN A 122 -6.45 9.86 6.69
N ASN A 123 -5.44 9.37 5.97
CA ASN A 123 -5.43 9.21 4.51
C ASN A 123 -5.57 10.54 3.75
N ASN A 124 -5.16 11.65 4.35
CA ASN A 124 -4.98 12.89 3.59
C ASN A 124 -3.62 12.84 2.89
N ILE A 125 -3.52 13.47 1.72
CA ILE A 125 -2.29 13.52 0.93
C ILE A 125 -1.82 14.97 0.75
N ARG A 126 -0.51 15.18 0.91
CA ARG A 126 0.18 16.45 0.61
C ARG A 126 1.27 16.23 -0.41
N PHE A 127 1.25 17.00 -1.50
CA PHE A 127 2.27 16.93 -2.54
C PHE A 127 3.43 17.89 -2.28
N SER A 128 4.65 17.50 -2.64
CA SER A 128 5.78 18.42 -2.61
C SER A 128 5.79 19.37 -3.81
N HIS A 129 6.61 20.43 -3.73
CA HIS A 129 6.74 21.43 -4.80
C HIS A 129 7.35 20.89 -6.11
N ARG A 130 7.85 19.65 -6.13
CA ARG A 130 8.49 19.07 -7.32
C ARG A 130 7.42 18.39 -8.19
N PRO A 131 7.09 18.92 -9.39
CA PRO A 131 6.14 18.27 -10.27
C PRO A 131 6.71 16.99 -10.87
N HIS A 132 5.83 16.09 -11.30
CA HIS A 132 6.22 14.91 -12.08
C HIS A 132 6.86 15.35 -13.40
N ARG A 133 8.02 14.77 -13.74
CA ARG A 133 8.74 14.99 -15.01
C ARG A 133 8.59 13.81 -15.97
N HIS A 134 7.40 13.23 -15.97
CA HIS A 134 7.04 12.12 -16.86
C HIS A 134 5.53 12.14 -17.07
N ARG A 135 5.08 11.46 -18.13
CA ARG A 135 3.66 11.29 -18.40
C ARG A 135 3.02 10.39 -17.34
N LYS A 136 1.69 10.51 -17.22
CA LYS A 136 0.88 9.57 -16.43
C LYS A 136 1.05 8.17 -16.99
N THR A 137 1.02 7.16 -16.14
CA THR A 137 1.08 5.77 -16.60
C THR A 137 -0.25 5.46 -17.28
N GLU A 138 -0.27 5.42 -18.62
CA GLU A 138 -1.49 5.16 -19.41
C GLU A 138 -2.02 3.73 -19.27
N LYS A 139 -1.27 2.85 -18.61
CA LYS A 139 -1.63 1.44 -18.45
C LYS A 139 -1.75 1.10 -16.98
N VAL A 140 -2.99 1.01 -16.51
CA VAL A 140 -3.29 -0.04 -15.53
C VAL A 140 -3.54 -1.28 -16.39
N PRO A 141 -2.61 -2.25 -16.49
CA PRO A 141 -3.03 -3.55 -16.95
C PRO A 141 -4.12 -4.00 -15.98
N ASP A 142 -5.33 -4.29 -16.49
CA ASP A 142 -6.51 -4.79 -15.76
C ASP A 142 -6.24 -6.05 -14.90
N ILE A 143 -5.01 -6.53 -14.87
CA ILE A 143 -4.52 -7.59 -13.99
C ILE A 143 -4.54 -7.14 -12.52
N TRP A 144 -4.60 -5.83 -12.24
CA TRP A 144 -4.90 -5.32 -10.91
C TRP A 144 -6.40 -5.03 -10.83
N THR A 145 -7.25 -6.06 -10.93
CA THR A 145 -8.62 -5.93 -10.46
C THR A 145 -8.53 -5.56 -8.99
N ALA A 146 -8.74 -4.28 -8.69
CA ALA A 146 -9.21 -3.89 -7.39
C ALA A 146 -10.39 -4.81 -7.13
N THR A 147 -10.25 -5.75 -6.19
CA THR A 147 -11.42 -6.34 -5.57
C THR A 147 -12.10 -5.15 -4.92
N THR A 148 -12.98 -4.49 -5.66
CA THR A 148 -14.05 -3.67 -5.08
C THR A 148 -14.64 -4.61 -4.06
N LEU A 149 -14.40 -4.31 -2.78
CA LEU A 149 -15.19 -4.97 -1.75
C LEU A 149 -16.60 -4.47 -2.03
N ASP A 150 -17.37 -5.27 -2.75
CA ASP A 150 -18.80 -5.34 -2.53
C ASP A 150 -18.98 -5.26 -1.02
N ALA A 151 -19.76 -4.25 -0.63
CA ALA A 151 -20.01 -3.89 0.75
C ALA A 151 -20.06 -5.15 1.61
N ALA A 152 -19.30 -5.15 2.70
CA ALA A 152 -19.41 -6.20 3.70
C ALA A 152 -20.91 -6.47 3.91
N PRO A 153 -21.37 -7.74 3.79
CA PRO A 153 -22.77 -8.06 4.00
C PRO A 153 -23.15 -7.45 5.35
N THR A 154 -24.12 -6.54 5.33
CA THR A 154 -24.65 -5.86 6.49
C THR A 154 -24.95 -6.92 7.54
N GLN A 155 -24.37 -6.82 8.74
CA GLN A 155 -24.55 -7.78 9.83
C GLN A 155 -25.99 -7.80 10.41
N GLU A 156 -27.02 -7.49 9.63
CA GLU A 156 -28.40 -7.43 10.11
C GLU A 156 -29.12 -8.79 10.16
N GLU A 157 -28.52 -9.88 9.68
CA GLU A 157 -29.21 -11.19 9.65
C GLU A 157 -28.71 -12.24 10.67
N ASN A 158 -27.80 -11.91 11.60
CA ASN A 158 -27.26 -12.92 12.54
C ASN A 158 -27.60 -12.70 14.03
N GLU A 159 -28.64 -11.94 14.35
CA GLU A 159 -29.13 -11.79 15.74
C GLU A 159 -30.40 -12.62 16.05
N GLN A 160 -30.92 -13.42 15.12
CA GLN A 160 -32.20 -14.13 15.32
C GLN A 160 -32.14 -15.57 15.84
N GLU A 161 -30.96 -16.13 16.15
CA GLU A 161 -30.84 -17.55 16.54
C GLU A 161 -30.18 -17.78 17.91
N CYS A 162 -30.47 -16.95 18.93
CA CYS A 162 -30.00 -17.22 20.29
C CYS A 162 -31.03 -17.06 21.43
N LEU A 163 -32.32 -16.86 21.12
CA LEU A 163 -33.39 -16.80 22.13
C LEU A 163 -34.43 -17.92 21.93
N GLN A 164 -34.03 -19.16 22.20
CA GLN A 164 -34.95 -20.22 22.61
C GLN A 164 -34.42 -20.88 23.88
N VAL A 165 -34.38 -20.12 24.97
CA VAL A 165 -34.34 -20.70 26.31
C VAL A 165 -35.70 -21.34 26.56
N LYS A 166 -35.75 -22.66 26.46
CA LYS A 166 -36.90 -23.47 26.85
C LYS A 166 -37.10 -23.31 28.36
N ASN A 167 -38.12 -22.55 28.75
CA ASN A 167 -38.62 -22.58 30.12
C ASN A 167 -39.42 -23.88 30.26
N GLU A 168 -38.82 -24.90 30.87
CA GLU A 168 -39.57 -26.07 31.34
C GLU A 168 -40.28 -25.71 32.66
N PRO A 169 -41.59 -25.97 32.78
CA PRO A 169 -42.32 -25.78 34.02
C PRO A 169 -41.90 -26.84 35.04
N VAL A 170 -41.46 -26.39 36.21
CA VAL A 170 -41.27 -27.24 37.39
C VAL A 170 -42.65 -27.49 37.99
N ASP A 171 -43.14 -28.72 37.86
CA ASP A 171 -44.32 -29.20 38.60
C ASP A 171 -43.98 -29.26 40.09
N LEU A 172 -44.61 -28.38 40.87
CA LEU A 172 -44.66 -28.44 42.32
C LEU A 172 -45.90 -29.24 42.72
N GLU A 173 -45.74 -30.55 42.90
CA GLU A 173 -46.71 -31.36 43.65
C GLU A 173 -46.72 -30.89 45.11
N LEU A 174 -47.86 -30.37 45.55
CA LEU A 174 -48.17 -30.01 46.93
C LEU A 174 -48.88 -31.18 47.63
N LEU A 175 -48.36 -31.55 48.81
CA LEU A 175 -49.01 -32.35 49.85
C LEU A 175 -50.30 -31.69 50.37
#